data_AF-A0A957HSA2-F1
#
_entry.id   AF-A0A957HSA2-F1
#
_cell.length_a   1.000
_cell.length_b   1.000
_cell.length_c   1.000
_cell.angle_alpha   90.00
_cell.angle_beta   90.00
_cell.angle_gamma   90.00
#
_symmetry.space_group_name_H-M   'P 1'
#
loop_
_entity.id
_entity.type
_entity.pdbx_description
1 polymer ?
#
loop_
_entity_poly.entity_id
_entity_poly.type
_entity_poly.pdbx_seq_one_letter_code
_entity_poly.pdbx_strand_id
1 'polypeptide(L)'
;MSELPASKKSRLRPVVVSGVVTAVFTVLAVLFAIEWGLRRFYTLIPIDVCAADYLIGTYDCQPYFEYDKPVQIGYRYTPGFQIEGMWDPASPYLADASEETAPSDRSDAFWYEFSTDEMGFPNSEYVWQDAYDIVIAGDSFTIRTAPTTWIERLQAKTGSDILTLGAPSWSTLNEAEAIKLYGLDKNPDWVIVMFFEGNDLINTAQYLERQASGLSWREYDLQDVSWERRMLTPHLFRYFWAQIQPEEESAPPKYRYPVTASTEVGEIDTVLKDIHLLPLSADYETL
;
A
#
# COMPACT_ATOMS: atom_id res chain seq x y z
N MET A 1 38.88 70.34 25.81
CA MET A 1 38.03 69.49 24.94
C MET A 1 38.62 68.10 24.96
N SER A 2 37.99 67.18 25.68
CA SER A 2 38.45 65.79 25.82
C SER A 2 37.88 64.98 24.66
N GLU A 3 38.75 64.46 23.80
CA GLU A 3 38.38 63.57 22.71
C GLU A 3 37.86 62.26 23.29
N LEU A 4 36.59 61.95 23.02
CA LEU A 4 35.97 60.67 23.37
C LEU A 4 36.69 59.55 22.60
N PRO A 5 37.08 58.45 23.26
CA PRO A 5 37.78 57.35 22.60
C PRO A 5 36.88 56.74 21.52
N ALA A 6 37.43 56.65 20.31
CA ALA A 6 36.78 56.07 19.15
C ALA A 6 36.28 54.65 19.48
N SER A 7 34.95 54.50 19.55
CA SER A 7 34.26 53.23 19.71
C SER A 7 34.78 52.23 18.67
N LYS A 8 35.56 51.23 19.12
CA LYS A 8 35.99 50.08 18.33
C LYS A 8 34.74 49.38 17.78
N LYS A 9 34.31 49.75 16.57
CA LYS A 9 33.27 49.03 15.83
C LYS A 9 33.76 47.59 15.66
N SER A 10 33.12 46.68 16.39
CA SER A 10 33.40 45.25 16.42
C SER A 10 33.43 44.67 15.00
N ARG A 11 34.63 44.42 14.47
CA ARG A 11 34.87 43.72 13.20
C ARG A 11 34.63 42.20 13.30
N LEU A 12 34.21 41.68 14.45
CA LEU A 12 33.91 40.26 14.64
C LEU A 12 32.59 39.82 14.01
N ARG A 13 31.65 40.75 13.79
CA ARG A 13 30.33 40.41 13.24
C ARG A 13 30.34 39.79 11.82
N PRO A 14 31.08 40.31 10.82
CA PRO A 14 31.00 39.76 9.46
C PRO A 14 31.56 38.34 9.32
N VAL A 15 32.62 37.98 10.05
CA VAL A 15 33.24 36.64 9.94
C VAL A 15 32.34 35.56 10.54
N VAL A 16 31.75 35.82 11.70
CA VAL A 16 30.83 34.88 12.36
C VAL A 16 29.57 34.69 11.52
N VAL A 17 29.00 35.78 10.96
CA VAL A 17 27.83 35.69 10.08
C VAL A 17 28.13 34.88 8.83
N SER A 18 29.28 35.08 8.17
CA SER A 18 29.67 34.29 7.00
C SER A 18 29.83 32.80 7.34
N GLY A 19 30.43 32.48 8.48
CA GLY A 19 30.60 31.09 8.91
C GLY A 19 29.26 30.37 9.16
N VAL A 20 28.33 31.02 9.85
CA VAL A 20 26.99 30.46 10.10
C VAL A 20 26.21 30.27 8.80
N VAL A 21 26.23 31.26 7.90
CA VAL A 21 25.55 31.17 6.61
C VAL A 21 26.08 29.99 5.79
N THR A 22 27.41 29.86 5.67
CA THR A 22 28.01 28.72 4.97
C THR A 22 27.62 27.39 5.61
N ALA A 23 27.62 27.30 6.94
CA ALA A 23 27.21 26.08 7.63
C ALA A 23 25.75 25.71 7.33
N VAL A 24 24.83 26.67 7.38
CA VAL A 24 23.40 26.44 7.06
C VAL A 24 23.23 25.96 5.63
N PHE A 25 23.87 26.61 4.65
CA PHE A 25 23.79 26.18 3.25
C PHE A 25 24.36 24.78 3.02
N THR A 26 25.48 24.45 3.67
CA THR A 26 26.05 23.09 3.60
C THR A 26 25.08 22.06 4.17
N VAL A 27 24.46 22.33 5.32
CA VAL A 27 23.47 21.42 5.92
C VAL A 27 22.27 21.24 4.99
N LEU A 28 21.72 22.32 4.45
CA LEU A 28 20.59 22.25 3.51
C LEU A 28 20.95 21.49 2.23
N ALA A 29 22.16 21.69 1.68
CA ALA A 29 22.63 20.97 0.50
C ALA A 29 22.78 19.47 0.77
N VAL A 30 23.28 19.09 1.95
CA VAL A 30 23.37 17.68 2.37
C VAL A 30 21.99 17.07 2.54
N LEU A 31 21.07 17.75 3.23
CA LEU A 31 19.69 17.26 3.39
C LEU A 31 18.99 17.09 2.04
N PHE A 32 19.16 18.04 1.12
CA PHE A 32 18.64 17.94 -0.23
C PHE A 32 19.24 16.78 -1.01
N ALA A 33 20.56 16.58 -0.94
CA ALA A 33 21.23 15.47 -1.61
C ALA A 33 20.80 14.10 -1.06
N ILE A 34 20.58 14.00 0.26
CA ILE A 34 20.05 12.79 0.90
C ILE A 34 18.62 12.54 0.41
N GLU A 35 17.74 13.54 0.50
CA GLU A 35 16.33 13.43 0.08
C GLU A 35 16.22 13.02 -1.40
N TRP A 36 16.99 13.67 -2.28
CA TRP A 36 17.05 13.35 -3.69
C TRP A 36 17.61 11.94 -3.93
N GLY A 37 18.65 11.56 -3.19
CA GLY A 37 19.22 10.22 -3.24
C GLY A 37 18.23 9.14 -2.83
N LEU A 38 17.49 9.33 -1.73
CA LEU A 38 16.48 8.39 -1.27
C LEU A 38 15.37 8.20 -2.30
N ARG A 39 14.86 9.29 -2.90
CA ARG A 39 13.85 9.20 -3.97
C ARG A 39 14.37 8.51 -5.23
N ARG A 40 15.65 8.73 -5.57
CA ARG A 40 16.26 8.10 -6.75
C ARG A 40 16.57 6.62 -6.53
N PHE A 41 16.94 6.25 -5.32
CA PHE A 41 17.34 4.91 -4.91
C PHE A 41 16.37 4.35 -3.86
N TYR A 42 15.07 4.43 -4.16
CA TYR A 42 13.99 4.09 -3.23
C TYR A 42 14.04 2.65 -2.70
N THR A 43 14.67 1.73 -3.44
CA THR A 43 14.93 0.34 -3.00
C THR A 43 15.88 0.23 -1.80
N LEU A 44 16.61 1.31 -1.47
CA LEU A 44 17.50 1.38 -0.30
C LEU A 44 16.79 1.92 0.95
N ILE A 45 15.56 2.42 0.83
CA ILE A 45 14.78 2.90 1.97
C ILE A 45 14.33 1.66 2.76
N PRO A 46 14.53 1.59 4.10
CA PRO A 46 14.01 0.50 4.91
C PRO A 46 12.48 0.42 4.83
N ILE A 47 11.92 -0.80 4.85
CA ILE A 47 10.47 -1.01 4.78
C ILE A 47 9.72 -0.29 5.90
N ASP A 48 10.29 -0.24 7.11
CA ASP A 48 9.68 0.43 8.26
C ASP A 48 9.54 1.95 8.04
N VAL A 49 10.49 2.56 7.31
CA VAL A 49 10.42 3.98 6.93
C VAL A 49 9.28 4.19 5.93
N CYS A 50 9.11 3.25 5.00
CA CYS A 50 8.03 3.26 4.03
C CYS A 50 6.65 3.07 4.68
N ALA A 51 6.57 2.22 5.71
CA ALA A 51 5.35 1.95 6.46
C ALA A 51 5.00 3.04 7.49
N ALA A 52 5.97 3.86 7.91
CA ALA A 52 5.78 4.90 8.93
C ALA A 52 4.81 6.02 8.51
N ASP A 53 4.58 6.22 7.21
CA ASP A 53 3.64 7.21 6.70
C ASP A 53 3.04 6.74 5.38
N TYR A 54 1.70 6.68 5.32
CA TYR A 54 1.00 6.20 4.12
C TYR A 54 1.37 7.00 2.87
N LEU A 55 1.64 8.31 2.96
CA LEU A 55 2.00 9.14 1.82
C LEU A 55 3.37 8.77 1.26
N ILE A 56 4.34 8.55 2.15
CA ILE A 56 5.67 8.08 1.75
C ILE A 56 5.55 6.72 1.12
N GLY A 57 4.89 5.79 1.84
CA GLY A 57 4.54 4.47 1.35
C GLY A 57 4.05 4.53 -0.08
N THR A 58 2.99 5.30 -0.34
CA THR A 58 2.34 5.48 -1.65
C THR A 58 3.24 6.04 -2.73
N TYR A 59 3.88 7.19 -2.46
CA TYR A 59 4.45 8.03 -3.50
C TYR A 59 5.95 7.84 -3.70
N ASP A 60 6.64 7.30 -2.70
CA ASP A 60 8.10 7.20 -2.68
C ASP A 60 8.59 5.77 -2.48
N CYS A 61 7.76 4.89 -1.92
CA CYS A 61 8.21 3.72 -1.19
C CYS A 61 7.46 2.42 -1.56
N GLN A 62 6.89 2.34 -2.76
CA GLN A 62 6.31 1.10 -3.30
C GLN A 62 7.26 0.31 -4.25
N PRO A 63 8.48 -0.13 -3.85
CA PRO A 63 9.19 -1.22 -4.53
C PRO A 63 8.69 -2.62 -4.15
N TYR A 64 8.06 -2.78 -2.99
CA TYR A 64 7.86 -4.10 -2.36
C TYR A 64 6.66 -4.87 -2.87
N PHE A 65 5.69 -4.15 -3.41
CA PHE A 65 4.71 -4.78 -4.25
C PHE A 65 5.36 -4.96 -5.61
N GLU A 66 5.51 -6.22 -5.99
CA GLU A 66 5.89 -6.62 -7.33
C GLU A 66 4.73 -6.26 -8.28
N TYR A 67 4.58 -4.96 -8.56
CA TYR A 67 3.68 -4.42 -9.56
C TYR A 67 4.35 -4.50 -10.94
N ASP A 68 3.55 -4.59 -12.00
CA ASP A 68 4.03 -4.10 -13.29
C ASP A 68 4.41 -2.63 -13.18
N LYS A 69 5.48 -2.25 -13.89
CA LYS A 69 5.85 -0.85 -14.06
C LYS A 69 5.97 -0.57 -15.56
N PRO A 70 5.19 0.37 -16.13
CA PRO A 70 4.11 1.16 -15.51
C PRO A 70 2.93 0.30 -15.03
N VAL A 71 2.40 0.59 -13.83
CA VAL A 71 1.21 -0.03 -13.24
C VAL A 71 0.00 0.32 -14.11
N GLN A 72 -0.64 -0.67 -14.70
CA GLN A 72 -1.86 -0.41 -15.46
C GLN A 72 -3.09 -0.52 -14.55
N ILE A 73 -4.16 0.22 -14.84
CA ILE A 73 -5.43 0.03 -14.12
C ILE A 73 -5.85 -1.43 -14.35
N GLY A 74 -6.05 -2.16 -13.25
CA GLY A 74 -6.36 -3.58 -13.29
C GLY A 74 -5.17 -4.48 -12.96
N TYR A 75 -3.95 -3.99 -13.10
CA TYR A 75 -2.74 -4.79 -13.05
C TYR A 75 -1.95 -4.44 -11.78
N ARG A 76 -1.86 -5.39 -10.85
CA ARG A 76 -1.24 -5.15 -9.54
C ARG A 76 -0.23 -6.20 -9.09
N TYR A 77 -0.06 -7.27 -9.83
CA TYR A 77 0.95 -8.26 -9.50
C TYR A 77 1.76 -8.60 -10.75
N THR A 78 3.04 -8.94 -10.57
CA THR A 78 3.87 -9.47 -11.65
C THR A 78 3.21 -10.73 -12.21
N PRO A 79 3.02 -10.86 -13.53
CA PRO A 79 2.47 -12.07 -14.12
C PRO A 79 3.24 -13.31 -13.73
N GLY A 80 2.52 -14.36 -13.38
CA GLY A 80 3.13 -15.61 -12.93
C GLY A 80 3.88 -15.50 -11.61
N PHE A 81 3.67 -14.43 -10.82
CA PHE A 81 4.13 -14.39 -9.44
C PHE A 81 3.52 -15.55 -8.66
N GLN A 82 4.36 -16.23 -7.88
CA GLN A 82 3.98 -17.37 -7.07
C GLN A 82 4.67 -17.27 -5.70
N ILE A 83 3.88 -17.45 -4.65
CA ILE A 83 4.37 -17.63 -3.29
C ILE A 83 3.56 -18.74 -2.64
N GLU A 84 4.28 -19.64 -1.97
CA GLU A 84 3.68 -20.69 -1.17
C GLU A 84 4.43 -20.83 0.16
N GLY A 85 3.71 -21.24 1.19
CA GLY A 85 4.34 -21.56 2.47
C GLY A 85 3.37 -21.64 3.63
N MET A 86 3.92 -21.99 4.80
CA MET A 86 3.16 -21.93 6.04
C MET A 86 2.90 -20.48 6.40
N TRP A 87 1.63 -20.10 6.42
CA TRP A 87 1.19 -18.81 6.90
C TRP A 87 0.48 -18.99 8.23
N ASP A 88 1.04 -18.38 9.28
CA ASP A 88 0.41 -18.34 10.59
C ASP A 88 -0.24 -16.98 10.79
N PRO A 89 -1.57 -16.91 10.70
CA PRO A 89 -2.25 -15.64 10.92
C PRO A 89 -2.12 -15.19 12.37
N ALA A 90 -1.78 -16.09 13.29
CA ALA A 90 -1.47 -15.80 14.68
C ALA A 90 -0.09 -15.13 14.88
N SER A 91 0.65 -14.80 13.81
CA SER A 91 2.00 -14.24 13.87
C SER A 91 2.02 -12.70 13.80
N PRO A 92 2.68 -12.01 14.77
CA PRO A 92 2.83 -10.56 14.80
C PRO A 92 3.49 -9.94 13.61
N TYR A 93 4.42 -10.68 13.05
CA TYR A 93 5.20 -10.22 11.93
C TYR A 93 4.43 -10.32 10.61
N LEU A 94 3.21 -10.89 10.64
CA LEU A 94 2.39 -11.16 9.46
C LEU A 94 1.00 -10.50 9.49
N ALA A 95 0.53 -10.01 10.64
CA ALA A 95 -0.76 -9.33 10.81
C ALA A 95 -0.60 -8.12 11.75
N ASP A 96 -0.90 -6.92 11.24
CA ASP A 96 -0.97 -5.68 12.03
C ASP A 96 -2.33 -5.64 12.74
N ALA A 97 -2.36 -6.05 14.02
CA ALA A 97 -3.61 -6.17 14.76
C ALA A 97 -3.52 -5.50 16.13
N SER A 98 -4.51 -4.65 16.40
CA SER A 98 -4.72 -3.96 17.67
C SER A 98 -5.19 -4.93 18.78
N GLU A 99 -5.11 -4.49 20.05
CA GLU A 99 -5.42 -5.31 21.25
C GLU A 99 -6.79 -6.01 21.21
N GLU A 100 -7.77 -5.47 20.48
CA GLU A 100 -9.14 -5.99 20.40
C GLU A 100 -9.24 -7.33 19.65
N THR A 101 -8.19 -7.78 18.96
CA THR A 101 -8.17 -9.02 18.15
C THR A 101 -7.29 -10.14 18.75
N ALA A 102 -6.99 -10.04 20.05
CA ALA A 102 -6.07 -10.93 20.79
C ALA A 102 -6.47 -12.43 20.86
N PRO A 103 -5.53 -13.37 21.11
CA PRO A 103 -5.69 -14.82 20.90
C PRO A 103 -5.53 -15.72 22.11
N SER A 104 -5.83 -16.99 21.84
CA SER A 104 -5.58 -18.18 22.66
C SER A 104 -4.31 -18.95 22.23
N ASP A 105 -3.89 -19.95 23.01
CA ASP A 105 -2.71 -20.83 22.83
C ASP A 105 -2.68 -21.74 21.57
N ARG A 106 -3.54 -21.49 20.56
CA ARG A 106 -3.70 -22.32 19.35
C ARG A 106 -2.82 -21.77 18.21
N SER A 107 -2.19 -22.65 17.43
CA SER A 107 -1.64 -22.29 16.11
C SER A 107 -2.70 -22.53 15.06
N ASP A 108 -2.96 -21.51 14.24
CA ASP A 108 -3.92 -21.54 13.15
C ASP A 108 -3.21 -21.47 11.79
N ALA A 109 -1.97 -21.92 11.78
CA ALA A 109 -1.14 -21.92 10.59
C ALA A 109 -1.72 -22.85 9.53
N PHE A 110 -1.75 -22.37 8.29
CA PHE A 110 -2.18 -23.14 7.14
C PHE A 110 -1.19 -22.98 5.99
N TRP A 111 -1.24 -23.92 5.05
CA TRP A 111 -0.49 -23.78 3.80
C TRP A 111 -1.19 -22.75 2.93
N TYR A 112 -0.53 -21.62 2.71
CA TYR A 112 -0.99 -20.54 1.85
C TYR A 112 -0.33 -20.67 0.49
N GLU A 113 -1.13 -20.54 -0.56
CA GLU A 113 -0.67 -20.47 -1.94
C GLU A 113 -1.30 -19.24 -2.58
N PHE A 114 -0.46 -18.38 -3.15
CA PHE A 114 -0.88 -17.24 -3.94
C PHE A 114 -0.13 -17.26 -5.25
N SER A 115 -0.89 -17.28 -6.33
CA SER A 115 -0.40 -17.27 -7.70
C SER A 115 -1.13 -16.19 -8.48
N THR A 116 -0.51 -15.78 -9.58
CA THR A 116 -1.12 -14.86 -10.53
C THR A 116 -1.06 -15.40 -11.94
N ASP A 117 -1.99 -14.97 -12.78
CA ASP A 117 -2.06 -15.35 -14.18
C ASP A 117 -1.14 -14.52 -15.10
N GLU A 118 -1.24 -14.76 -16.40
CA GLU A 118 -0.52 -14.03 -17.46
C GLU A 118 -0.77 -12.51 -17.44
N MET A 119 -1.84 -12.07 -16.79
CA MET A 119 -2.23 -10.66 -16.67
C MET A 119 -2.03 -10.13 -15.25
N GLY A 120 -1.42 -10.91 -14.35
CA GLY A 120 -1.11 -10.47 -12.99
C GLY A 120 -2.34 -10.43 -12.06
N PHE A 121 -3.44 -11.08 -12.41
CA PHE A 121 -4.59 -11.23 -11.51
C PHE A 121 -4.45 -12.47 -10.63
N PRO A 122 -5.04 -12.51 -9.42
CA PRO A 122 -4.84 -13.58 -8.43
C PRO A 122 -5.62 -14.87 -8.76
N ASN A 123 -5.48 -15.37 -9.98
CA ASN A 123 -6.10 -16.60 -10.45
C ASN A 123 -5.14 -17.80 -10.27
N SER A 124 -5.71 -18.99 -10.02
CA SER A 124 -4.93 -20.23 -9.88
C SER A 124 -4.36 -20.73 -11.21
N GLU A 125 -5.10 -20.51 -12.29
CA GLU A 125 -4.65 -20.88 -13.63
C GLU A 125 -3.78 -19.77 -14.18
N TYR A 126 -2.56 -20.12 -14.60
CA TYR A 126 -1.67 -19.16 -15.22
C TYR A 126 -2.18 -18.69 -16.58
N VAL A 127 -2.68 -19.61 -17.38
CA VAL A 127 -3.05 -19.36 -18.78
C VAL A 127 -4.34 -18.54 -18.84
N TRP A 128 -4.25 -17.39 -19.51
CA TRP A 128 -5.40 -16.55 -19.75
C TRP A 128 -6.29 -17.16 -20.84
N GLN A 129 -7.58 -17.31 -20.56
CA GLN A 129 -8.51 -17.98 -21.48
C GLN A 129 -9.20 -16.98 -22.41
N ASP A 130 -9.63 -17.47 -23.58
CA ASP A 130 -10.40 -16.67 -24.54
C ASP A 130 -11.84 -16.40 -24.07
N ALA A 131 -12.36 -17.24 -23.17
CA ALA A 131 -13.71 -17.13 -22.63
C ALA A 131 -13.78 -17.61 -21.17
N TYR A 132 -14.72 -17.05 -20.42
CA TYR A 132 -15.05 -17.46 -19.04
C TYR A 132 -16.56 -17.38 -18.86
N ASP A 133 -17.17 -18.26 -18.08
CA ASP A 133 -18.60 -18.23 -17.82
C ASP A 133 -18.97 -17.08 -16.86
N ILE A 134 -18.10 -16.83 -15.88
CA ILE A 134 -18.29 -15.82 -14.83
C ILE A 134 -17.07 -14.93 -14.74
N VAL A 135 -17.27 -13.61 -14.76
CA VAL A 135 -16.26 -12.61 -14.39
C VAL A 135 -16.63 -12.04 -13.03
N ILE A 136 -15.69 -12.06 -12.08
CA ILE A 136 -15.87 -11.49 -10.74
C ILE A 136 -14.90 -10.33 -10.59
N ALA A 137 -15.38 -9.14 -10.20
CA ALA A 137 -14.51 -8.02 -9.83
C ALA A 137 -14.75 -7.63 -8.38
N GLY A 138 -13.69 -7.23 -7.68
CA GLY A 138 -13.80 -6.79 -6.29
C GLY A 138 -12.49 -6.39 -5.63
N ASP A 139 -12.55 -6.31 -4.31
CA ASP A 139 -11.48 -5.87 -3.45
C ASP A 139 -10.71 -7.04 -2.78
N SER A 140 -10.20 -6.81 -1.56
CA SER A 140 -9.54 -7.83 -0.72
C SER A 140 -10.41 -9.07 -0.41
N PHE A 141 -11.72 -9.04 -0.64
CA PHE A 141 -12.59 -10.22 -0.51
C PHE A 141 -12.59 -11.13 -1.75
N THR A 142 -12.03 -10.66 -2.86
CA THR A 142 -11.91 -11.44 -4.11
C THR A 142 -10.53 -12.04 -4.32
N ILE A 143 -9.55 -11.67 -3.50
CA ILE A 143 -8.22 -12.27 -3.54
C ILE A 143 -8.17 -13.60 -2.79
N ARG A 144 -7.21 -14.46 -3.15
CA ARG A 144 -7.00 -15.77 -2.51
C ARG A 144 -6.24 -15.64 -1.20
N THR A 145 -6.94 -15.29 -0.10
CA THR A 145 -6.37 -15.11 1.26
C THR A 145 -6.63 -16.28 2.23
N ALA A 146 -7.21 -17.38 1.74
CA ALA A 146 -7.59 -18.54 2.55
C ALA A 146 -7.24 -19.86 1.83
N PRO A 147 -7.11 -21.00 2.54
CA PRO A 147 -6.88 -22.31 1.91
C PRO A 147 -7.96 -22.71 0.92
N THR A 148 -9.18 -22.20 1.13
CA THR A 148 -10.28 -22.36 0.19
C THR A 148 -11.10 -21.08 0.19
N THR A 149 -11.19 -20.44 -0.96
CA THR A 149 -11.95 -19.21 -1.17
C THR A 149 -13.41 -19.51 -1.49
N TRP A 150 -14.28 -18.51 -1.33
CA TRP A 150 -15.67 -18.64 -1.77
C TRP A 150 -15.79 -18.77 -3.30
N ILE A 151 -14.82 -18.24 -4.05
CA ILE A 151 -14.75 -18.31 -5.51
C ILE A 151 -14.51 -19.76 -5.95
N GLU A 152 -13.57 -20.46 -5.31
CA GLU A 152 -13.33 -21.89 -5.56
C GLU A 152 -14.54 -22.74 -5.19
N ARG A 153 -15.23 -22.40 -4.09
CA ARG A 153 -16.50 -23.06 -3.73
C ARG A 153 -17.60 -22.81 -4.77
N LEU A 154 -17.66 -21.60 -5.33
CA LEU A 154 -18.60 -21.26 -6.39
C LEU A 154 -18.28 -22.04 -7.67
N GLN A 155 -17.02 -22.06 -8.10
CA GLN A 155 -16.54 -22.85 -9.24
C GLN A 155 -16.86 -24.34 -9.06
N ALA A 156 -16.54 -24.93 -7.91
CA ALA A 156 -16.82 -26.34 -7.63
C ALA A 156 -18.32 -26.67 -7.63
N LYS A 157 -19.17 -25.74 -7.22
CA LYS A 157 -20.63 -25.93 -7.14
C LYS A 157 -21.34 -25.74 -8.48
N THR A 158 -20.82 -24.88 -9.34
CA THR A 158 -21.42 -24.52 -10.63
C THR A 158 -20.80 -25.29 -11.80
N GLY A 159 -19.54 -25.71 -11.67
CA GLY A 159 -18.74 -26.21 -12.78
C GLY A 159 -18.34 -25.13 -13.79
N SER A 160 -18.51 -23.85 -13.44
CA SER A 160 -18.25 -22.71 -14.32
C SER A 160 -16.78 -22.30 -14.29
N ASP A 161 -16.27 -21.85 -15.44
CA ASP A 161 -14.96 -21.20 -15.53
C ASP A 161 -15.07 -19.74 -15.05
N ILE A 162 -14.25 -19.37 -14.06
CA ILE A 162 -14.34 -18.08 -13.38
C ILE A 162 -13.06 -17.27 -13.56
N LEU A 163 -13.19 -16.05 -14.08
CA LEU A 163 -12.13 -15.06 -14.09
C LEU A 163 -12.29 -14.10 -12.91
N THR A 164 -11.28 -14.03 -12.05
CA THR A 164 -11.26 -13.08 -10.93
C THR A 164 -10.41 -11.86 -11.25
N LEU A 165 -11.06 -10.69 -11.28
CA LEU A 165 -10.51 -9.36 -11.46
C LEU A 165 -10.49 -8.63 -10.12
N GLY A 166 -9.70 -9.14 -9.19
CA GLY A 166 -9.68 -8.68 -7.80
C GLY A 166 -8.37 -8.05 -7.41
N ALA A 167 -8.41 -6.95 -6.66
CA ALA A 167 -7.22 -6.49 -5.94
C ALA A 167 -7.56 -5.74 -4.64
N PRO A 168 -6.66 -5.75 -3.64
CA PRO A 168 -6.92 -5.11 -2.36
C PRO A 168 -7.33 -3.63 -2.48
N SER A 169 -8.25 -3.17 -1.65
CA SER A 169 -8.67 -1.76 -1.62
C SER A 169 -9.20 -1.20 -2.95
N TRP A 170 -9.55 -2.08 -3.89
CA TRP A 170 -10.32 -1.67 -5.05
C TRP A 170 -11.70 -1.16 -4.63
N SER A 171 -12.23 -0.33 -5.51
CA SER A 171 -13.58 0.22 -5.42
C SER A 171 -14.26 0.09 -6.77
N THR A 172 -15.53 0.44 -6.82
CA THR A 172 -16.43 0.28 -7.97
C THR A 172 -15.84 0.88 -9.25
N LEU A 173 -15.08 1.99 -9.14
CA LEU A 173 -14.41 2.59 -10.30
C LEU A 173 -13.28 1.69 -10.86
N ASN A 174 -12.50 1.04 -9.99
CA ASN A 174 -11.48 0.08 -10.40
C ASN A 174 -12.10 -1.16 -11.02
N GLU A 175 -13.13 -1.69 -10.36
CA GLU A 175 -13.83 -2.89 -10.78
C GLU A 175 -14.47 -2.67 -12.15
N ALA A 176 -15.12 -1.53 -12.36
CA ALA A 176 -15.71 -1.18 -13.65
C ALA A 176 -14.66 -1.07 -14.76
N GLU A 177 -13.50 -0.46 -14.50
CA GLU A 177 -12.43 -0.37 -15.50
C GLU A 177 -11.79 -1.74 -15.76
N ALA A 178 -11.55 -2.55 -14.72
CA ALA A 178 -11.02 -3.90 -14.88
C ALA A 178 -11.96 -4.78 -15.71
N ILE A 179 -13.28 -4.73 -15.45
CA ILE A 179 -14.29 -5.43 -16.25
C ILE A 179 -14.24 -4.99 -17.71
N LYS A 180 -14.16 -3.68 -17.98
CA LYS A 180 -14.11 -3.17 -19.36
C LYS A 180 -12.86 -3.64 -20.11
N LEU A 181 -11.71 -3.63 -19.45
CA LEU A 181 -10.42 -3.91 -20.06
C LEU A 181 -10.16 -5.42 -20.22
N TYR A 182 -10.61 -6.22 -19.25
CA TYR A 182 -10.19 -7.63 -19.13
C TYR A 182 -11.33 -8.64 -19.07
N GLY A 183 -12.57 -8.18 -18.80
CA GLY A 183 -13.72 -9.07 -18.58
C GLY A 183 -14.68 -9.13 -19.77
N LEU A 184 -15.02 -7.98 -20.37
CA LEU A 184 -16.09 -7.93 -21.38
C LEU A 184 -15.76 -8.68 -22.67
N ASP A 185 -14.49 -8.77 -23.05
CA ASP A 185 -14.04 -9.51 -24.24
C ASP A 185 -14.07 -11.03 -24.06
N LYS A 186 -14.29 -11.51 -22.82
CA LYS A 186 -14.39 -12.93 -22.46
C LYS A 186 -15.78 -13.53 -22.65
N ASN A 187 -16.72 -12.73 -23.13
CA ASN A 187 -18.12 -13.11 -23.39
C ASN A 187 -18.77 -13.84 -22.19
N PRO A 188 -18.67 -13.31 -20.95
CA PRO A 188 -19.24 -13.99 -19.80
C PRO A 188 -20.77 -13.98 -19.81
N ASP A 189 -21.36 -15.06 -19.30
CA ASP A 189 -22.79 -15.12 -19.01
C ASP A 189 -23.14 -14.27 -17.78
N TRP A 190 -22.21 -14.17 -16.83
CA TRP A 190 -22.39 -13.45 -15.58
C TRP A 190 -21.20 -12.53 -15.27
N VAL A 191 -21.51 -11.32 -14.83
CA VAL A 191 -20.53 -10.41 -14.21
C VAL A 191 -20.99 -10.16 -12.77
N ILE A 192 -20.14 -10.52 -11.81
CA ILE A 192 -20.37 -10.32 -10.38
C ILE A 192 -19.46 -9.17 -9.92
N VAL A 193 -20.07 -8.14 -9.33
CA VAL A 193 -19.35 -7.01 -8.76
C VAL A 193 -19.50 -7.09 -7.24
N MET A 194 -18.38 -7.19 -6.54
CA MET A 194 -18.34 -7.28 -5.08
C MET A 194 -18.31 -5.89 -4.48
N PHE A 195 -19.48 -5.38 -4.14
CA PHE A 195 -19.62 -4.09 -3.47
C PHE A 195 -19.38 -4.22 -1.95
N PHE A 196 -18.37 -3.52 -1.45
CA PHE A 196 -18.04 -3.31 -0.06
C PHE A 196 -18.07 -1.81 0.30
N GLU A 197 -19.05 -1.44 1.13
CA GLU A 197 -19.36 -0.05 1.49
C GLU A 197 -18.14 0.78 1.90
N GLY A 198 -17.18 0.18 2.60
CA GLY A 198 -15.96 0.84 3.06
C GLY A 198 -15.16 1.46 1.92
N ASN A 199 -14.59 0.64 1.03
CA ASN A 199 -13.74 1.15 -0.04
C ASN A 199 -14.58 1.83 -1.14
N ASP A 200 -15.76 1.29 -1.45
CA ASP A 200 -16.57 1.79 -2.57
C ASP A 200 -17.10 3.20 -2.37
N LEU A 201 -17.74 3.47 -1.22
CA LEU A 201 -18.32 4.78 -0.98
C LEU A 201 -17.24 5.83 -0.74
N ILE A 202 -16.20 5.49 0.03
CA ILE A 202 -15.11 6.42 0.35
C ILE A 202 -14.36 6.82 -0.92
N ASN A 203 -13.94 5.86 -1.74
CA ASN A 203 -13.17 6.15 -2.95
C ASN A 203 -14.02 6.89 -3.99
N THR A 204 -15.31 6.55 -4.12
CA THR A 204 -16.22 7.28 -5.02
C THR A 204 -16.40 8.73 -4.58
N ALA A 205 -16.58 8.97 -3.27
CA ALA A 205 -16.68 10.33 -2.74
C ALA A 205 -15.39 11.13 -2.99
N GLN A 206 -14.23 10.54 -2.69
CA GLN A 206 -12.91 11.14 -2.94
C GLN A 206 -12.69 11.45 -4.42
N TYR A 207 -13.09 10.54 -5.32
CA TYR A 207 -13.00 10.76 -6.76
C TYR A 207 -13.82 11.99 -7.19
N LEU A 208 -15.06 12.11 -6.71
CA LEU A 208 -15.94 13.25 -7.04
C LEU A 208 -15.39 14.57 -6.48
N GLU A 209 -14.90 14.57 -5.24
CA GLU A 209 -14.26 15.74 -4.61
C GLU A 209 -13.02 16.17 -5.37
N ARG A 210 -12.16 15.21 -5.73
CA ARG A 210 -10.97 15.47 -6.56
C ARG A 210 -11.36 16.02 -7.92
N GLN A 211 -12.31 15.39 -8.61
CA GLN A 211 -12.76 15.83 -9.93
C GLN A 211 -13.26 17.28 -9.86
N ALA A 212 -13.99 17.64 -8.80
CA ALA A 212 -14.44 19.01 -8.56
C ALA A 212 -13.28 19.97 -8.25
N SER A 213 -12.20 19.51 -7.62
CA SER A 213 -11.01 20.32 -7.31
C SER A 213 -10.17 20.70 -8.53
N GLY A 214 -10.19 19.86 -9.59
CA GLY A 214 -9.33 20.02 -10.77
C GLY A 214 -7.85 19.66 -10.55
N LEU A 215 -7.48 19.12 -9.38
CA LEU A 215 -6.11 18.71 -9.04
C LEU A 215 -5.78 17.29 -9.55
N SER A 216 -4.50 17.02 -9.78
CA SER A 216 -4.01 15.64 -9.90
C SER A 216 -4.19 14.88 -8.58
N TRP A 217 -4.16 13.53 -8.61
CA TRP A 217 -4.27 12.72 -7.38
C TRP A 217 -3.18 13.09 -6.37
N ARG A 218 -1.94 13.20 -6.86
CA ARG A 218 -0.80 13.60 -6.03
C ARG A 218 -0.96 14.99 -5.44
N GLU A 219 -1.43 15.97 -6.21
CA GLU A 219 -1.67 17.32 -5.68
C GLU A 219 -2.81 17.33 -4.66
N TYR A 220 -3.89 16.59 -4.93
CA TYR A 220 -5.04 16.47 -4.03
C TYR A 220 -4.65 15.85 -2.69
N ASP A 221 -3.95 14.73 -2.69
CA ASP A 221 -3.50 14.05 -1.47
C ASP A 221 -2.46 14.86 -0.69
N LEU A 222 -1.68 15.68 -1.40
CA LEU A 222 -0.65 16.51 -0.78
C LEU A 222 -1.14 17.91 -0.41
N GLN A 223 -2.35 18.34 -0.72
CA GLN A 223 -2.74 19.76 -0.61
C GLN A 223 -2.60 20.32 0.82
N ASP A 224 -2.92 19.51 1.84
CA ASP A 224 -2.84 19.90 3.26
C ASP A 224 -1.75 19.16 4.05
N VAL A 225 -0.85 18.47 3.36
CA VAL A 225 0.22 17.72 4.01
C VAL A 225 1.36 18.65 4.38
N SER A 226 1.74 18.68 5.64
CA SER A 226 2.90 19.43 6.14
C SER A 226 4.20 19.01 5.45
N TRP A 227 5.10 19.95 5.16
CA TRP A 227 6.35 19.68 4.41
C TRP A 227 7.22 18.58 5.06
N GLU A 228 7.23 18.49 6.39
CA GLU A 228 7.97 17.49 7.15
C GLU A 228 7.47 16.06 6.91
N ARG A 229 6.16 15.86 6.73
CA ARG A 229 5.58 14.55 6.39
C ARG A 229 5.91 14.15 4.96
N ARG A 230 6.06 15.13 4.06
CA ARG A 230 6.40 14.87 2.64
C ARG A 230 7.84 14.45 2.43
N MET A 231 8.77 14.79 3.33
CA MET A 231 10.18 14.45 3.21
C MET A 231 10.46 13.04 3.74
N LEU A 232 11.34 12.28 3.09
CA LEU A 232 11.81 10.97 3.56
C LEU A 232 12.79 11.10 4.74
N THR A 233 13.58 12.16 4.75
CA THR A 233 14.69 12.33 5.69
C THR A 233 14.28 12.29 7.18
N PRO A 234 13.19 12.94 7.63
CA PRO A 234 12.75 12.85 9.03
C PRO A 234 12.34 11.44 9.45
N HIS A 235 11.68 10.69 8.57
CA HIS A 235 11.25 9.30 8.86
C HIS A 235 12.43 8.36 8.92
N LEU A 236 13.39 8.52 7.99
CA LEU A 236 14.65 7.78 8.03
C LEU A 236 15.45 8.08 9.31
N PHE A 237 15.48 9.34 9.75
CA PHE A 237 16.13 9.72 11.01
C PHE A 237 15.44 9.08 12.21
N ARG A 238 14.09 9.10 12.27
CA ARG A 238 13.33 8.44 13.33
C ARG A 238 13.59 6.93 13.37
N TYR A 239 13.61 6.28 12.21
CA TYR A 239 13.96 4.87 12.08
C TYR A 239 15.35 4.59 12.65
N PHE A 240 16.39 5.31 12.21
CA PHE A 240 17.74 5.11 12.75
C PHE A 240 17.84 5.43 14.24
N TRP A 241 17.10 6.43 14.72
CA TRP A 241 17.04 6.74 16.16
C TRP A 241 16.44 5.58 16.96
N ALA A 242 15.34 5.00 16.48
CA ALA A 242 14.72 3.81 17.08
C ALA A 242 15.65 2.59 17.04
N GLN A 243 16.48 2.44 16.02
CA GLN A 243 17.49 1.35 15.97
C GLN A 243 18.63 1.55 16.99
N ILE A 244 18.98 2.79 17.33
CA ILE A 244 20.01 3.12 18.34
C ILE A 244 19.45 3.01 19.75
N GLN A 245 18.19 3.38 19.93
CA GLN A 245 17.45 3.31 21.18
C GLN A 245 16.24 2.39 20.96
N PRO A 246 16.46 1.06 20.85
CA PRO A 246 15.34 0.14 20.75
C PRO A 246 14.49 0.37 21.99
N GLU A 247 13.24 0.77 21.78
CA GLU A 247 12.26 0.67 22.85
C GLU A 247 12.27 -0.79 23.31
N GLU A 248 12.19 -1.01 24.62
CA GLU A 248 12.19 -2.35 25.18
C GLU A 248 11.00 -3.09 24.56
N GLU A 249 11.27 -3.94 23.56
CA GLU A 249 10.24 -4.66 22.82
C GLU A 249 9.45 -5.48 23.84
N SER A 250 8.27 -4.98 24.21
CA SER A 250 7.28 -5.83 24.85
C SER A 250 7.02 -6.95 23.87
N ALA A 251 7.36 -8.19 24.25
CA ALA A 251 7.24 -9.35 23.39
C ALA A 251 5.90 -9.26 22.62
N PRO A 252 5.94 -9.25 21.27
CA PRO A 252 4.76 -8.92 20.51
C PRO A 252 3.67 -9.94 20.87
N PRO A 253 2.50 -9.48 21.36
CA PRO A 253 1.41 -10.37 21.72
C PRO A 253 1.00 -11.14 20.46
N LYS A 254 0.72 -12.44 20.56
CA LYS A 254 0.34 -13.31 19.41
C LYS A 254 -1.09 -12.99 18.92
N TYR A 255 -1.62 -13.58 17.82
CA TYR A 255 -2.88 -13.16 17.09
C TYR A 255 -3.96 -14.26 16.93
N ARG A 256 -5.28 -13.93 16.81
CA ARG A 256 -6.39 -14.93 16.67
C ARG A 256 -7.01 -14.88 15.28
N TYR A 257 -6.88 -15.99 14.57
CA TYR A 257 -7.45 -16.18 13.24
C TYR A 257 -7.67 -17.68 12.97
N PRO A 258 -8.36 -18.11 11.91
CA PRO A 258 -9.31 -17.31 11.12
C PRO A 258 -10.51 -16.85 11.97
N VAL A 259 -11.19 -15.79 11.51
CA VAL A 259 -12.51 -15.39 11.98
C VAL A 259 -13.55 -16.00 11.05
N THR A 260 -14.38 -16.88 11.58
CA THR A 260 -15.50 -17.46 10.83
C THR A 260 -16.60 -16.41 10.68
N ALA A 261 -16.81 -15.94 9.47
CA ALA A 261 -17.91 -15.06 9.10
C ALA A 261 -19.07 -15.89 8.55
N SER A 262 -20.28 -15.68 9.07
CA SER A 262 -21.48 -16.27 8.51
C SER A 262 -21.95 -15.45 7.30
N THR A 263 -22.06 -16.08 6.14
CA THR A 263 -22.60 -15.49 4.91
C THR A 263 -23.83 -16.25 4.43
N GLU A 264 -24.55 -15.70 3.46
CA GLU A 264 -25.74 -16.35 2.87
C GLU A 264 -25.41 -17.67 2.14
N VAL A 265 -24.15 -17.88 1.76
CA VAL A 265 -23.67 -19.13 1.12
C VAL A 265 -23.03 -20.12 2.10
N GLY A 266 -23.01 -19.79 3.40
CA GLY A 266 -22.45 -20.61 4.47
C GLY A 266 -21.39 -19.88 5.28
N GLU A 267 -20.76 -20.61 6.20
CA GLU A 267 -19.63 -20.11 6.98
C GLU A 267 -18.37 -20.06 6.09
N ILE A 268 -17.69 -18.91 6.11
CA ILE A 268 -16.39 -18.71 5.48
C ILE A 268 -15.38 -18.33 6.55
N ASP A 269 -14.18 -18.88 6.46
CA ASP A 269 -13.08 -18.52 7.33
C ASP A 269 -12.32 -17.36 6.69
N THR A 270 -12.27 -16.24 7.39
CA THR A 270 -11.60 -15.03 6.92
C THR A 270 -10.35 -14.79 7.74
N VAL A 271 -9.29 -14.39 7.07
CA VAL A 271 -8.13 -13.85 7.73
C VAL A 271 -7.87 -12.47 7.16
N LEU A 272 -8.33 -11.45 7.88
CA LEU A 272 -8.15 -10.06 7.49
C LEU A 272 -6.68 -9.68 7.67
N LYS A 273 -5.89 -9.95 6.64
CA LYS A 273 -4.61 -9.29 6.43
C LYS A 273 -4.86 -8.06 5.59
N ASP A 274 -5.20 -6.95 6.25
CA ASP A 274 -5.04 -5.63 5.63
C ASP A 274 -3.79 -5.00 6.22
N ILE A 275 -2.65 -5.25 5.56
CA ILE A 275 -1.66 -4.19 5.47
C ILE A 275 -2.43 -3.04 4.82
N HIS A 276 -2.49 -1.86 5.43
CA HIS A 276 -3.19 -0.70 4.85
C HIS A 276 -2.80 -0.53 3.38
N LEU A 277 -3.66 -1.04 2.49
CA LEU A 277 -3.47 -1.02 1.06
C LEU A 277 -4.21 0.20 0.57
N LEU A 278 -3.41 1.07 -0.03
CA LEU A 278 -3.78 2.43 -0.30
C LEU A 278 -5.00 2.54 -1.23
N PRO A 279 -5.81 3.61 -1.06
CA PRO A 279 -6.67 4.05 -2.13
C PRO A 279 -5.78 4.36 -3.33
N LEU A 280 -6.07 3.74 -4.47
CA LEU A 280 -5.80 4.22 -5.83
C LEU A 280 -4.47 4.97 -6.08
N SER A 281 -3.72 4.55 -7.11
CA SER A 281 -3.14 5.51 -8.08
C SER A 281 -1.99 6.43 -7.65
N ALA A 282 -0.81 5.88 -7.35
CA ALA A 282 0.42 6.62 -7.60
C ALA A 282 0.78 6.55 -9.11
N ASP A 283 0.24 7.52 -9.85
CA ASP A 283 0.63 8.00 -11.20
C ASP A 283 0.29 7.16 -12.44
N TYR A 284 -0.90 7.35 -13.04
CA TYR A 284 -1.09 7.07 -14.48
C TYR A 284 -1.87 8.18 -15.19
N GLU A 285 -1.17 8.83 -16.12
CA GLU A 285 -1.79 9.52 -17.26
C GLU A 285 -2.51 8.49 -18.15
N THR A 286 -3.69 8.01 -17.73
CA THR A 286 -4.63 7.32 -18.63
C THR A 286 -6.07 7.67 -18.25
N LEU A 287 -6.46 8.90 -18.60
CA LEU A 287 -7.72 9.24 -19.26
C LEU A 287 -7.45 10.37 -20.26
#